data_AF-A0A812JNK1-F1
#
_entry.id   AF-A0A812JNK1-F1
#
_cell.length_a   1.000
_cell.length_b   1.000
_cell.length_c   1.000
_cell.angle_alpha   90.00
_cell.angle_beta   90.00
_cell.angle_gamma   90.00
#
_symmetry.space_group_name_H-M   'P 1'
#
loop_
_entity.id
_entity.type
_entity.pdbx_description
1 polymer ?
#
loop_
_entity_poly.entity_id
_entity_poly.type
_entity_poly.pdbx_seq_one_letter_code
_entity_poly.pdbx_strand_id
1 'polypeptide(L)' 'MLVAAAGGTWLKRFPLQPACTSVLLLAERCVSSEREQQRRRVYEVYDVELLREAACTQELRRSAYRLQ' A
#
# COMPACT_ATOMS: atom_id res chain seq x y z
N MET A 1 2.18 -14.67 5.89
CA MET A 1 1.96 -14.67 7.35
C MET A 1 2.14 -13.29 7.99
N LEU A 2 3.00 -12.41 7.46
CA LEU A 2 3.31 -11.08 8.02
C LEU A 2 2.10 -10.18 8.36
N VAL A 3 1.26 -9.85 7.37
CA VAL A 3 0.13 -8.92 7.59
C VAL A 3 -0.83 -9.40 8.67
N ALA A 4 -1.15 -10.70 8.68
CA ALA A 4 -2.03 -11.29 9.68
C ALA A 4 -1.38 -11.30 11.08
N ALA A 5 -0.07 -11.57 11.16
CA ALA A 5 0.67 -11.54 12.42
C ALA A 5 0.75 -10.12 13.03
N ALA A 6 0.74 -9.08 12.20
CA ALA A 6 0.66 -7.68 12.62
C ALA A 6 -0.78 -7.20 12.92
N GLY A 7 -1.78 -8.10 12.95
CA GLY A 7 -3.19 -7.77 13.18
C GLY A 7 -3.93 -7.17 11.97
N GLY A 8 -3.27 -7.10 10.81
CA GLY A 8 -3.85 -6.64 9.56
C GLY A 8 -4.60 -7.73 8.79
N THR A 9 -5.35 -7.33 7.77
CA THR A 9 -6.06 -8.26 6.88
C THR A 9 -5.90 -7.84 5.42
N TRP A 10 -5.74 -8.82 4.53
CA TRP A 10 -5.74 -8.58 3.09
C TRP A 10 -7.16 -8.35 2.57
N LEU A 11 -7.37 -7.22 1.90
CA LEU A 11 -8.62 -6.94 1.22
C LEU A 11 -8.76 -7.82 -0.03
N LYS A 12 -9.91 -8.49 -0.16
CA LYS A 12 -10.23 -9.32 -1.35
C LYS A 12 -10.65 -8.50 -2.57
N ARG A 13 -11.02 -7.23 -2.36
CA ARG A 13 -11.48 -6.31 -3.40
C ARG A 13 -10.76 -4.98 -3.24
N PHE A 14 -10.52 -4.33 -4.36
CA PHE A 14 -9.96 -2.99 -4.38
C PHE A 14 -10.95 -2.00 -3.72
N PRO A 15 -10.49 -1.11 -2.83
CA PRO A 15 -11.37 -0.16 -2.15
C PRO A 15 -11.99 0.83 -3.14
N LEU A 16 -13.24 1.25 -2.90
CA LEU A 16 -13.96 2.21 -3.73
C LEU A 16 -13.59 3.67 -3.42
N GLN A 17 -13.11 3.93 -2.21
CA GLN A 17 -12.78 5.27 -1.73
C GLN A 17 -11.27 5.43 -1.61
N PRO A 18 -10.70 6.55 -2.12
CA PRO A 18 -9.25 6.73 -2.19
C PRO A 18 -8.57 7.11 -0.88
N ALA A 19 -9.31 7.72 0.04
CA ALA A 19 -8.78 8.16 1.32
C ALA A 19 -9.45 7.37 2.46
N CYS A 20 -8.80 6.29 2.88
CA CYS A 20 -9.17 5.57 4.09
C CYS A 20 -7.92 5.37 4.95
N THR A 21 -7.86 6.03 6.11
CA THR A 21 -6.65 6.04 6.96
C THR A 21 -6.26 4.66 7.48
N SER A 22 -7.21 3.73 7.53
CA SER A 22 -7.04 2.33 7.93
C SER A 22 -6.73 1.36 6.79
N VAL A 23 -6.63 1.85 5.55
CA VAL A 23 -6.29 1.02 4.38
C VAL A 23 -4.94 1.45 3.83
N LEU A 24 -4.06 0.47 3.65
CA LEU A 24 -2.76 0.66 3.01
C LEU A 24 -2.78 -0.03 1.65
N LEU A 25 -2.61 0.74 0.57
CA LEU A 25 -2.48 0.21 -0.78
C LEU A 25 -1.00 0.03 -1.11
N LEU A 26 -0.62 -1.20 -1.44
CA LEU A 26 0.76 -1.59 -1.74
C LEU A 26 0.88 -1.99 -3.21
N ALA A 27 1.96 -1.56 -3.86
CA ALA A 27 2.31 -1.95 -5.22
C ALA A 27 3.84 -2.00 -5.40
N GLU A 28 4.30 -2.74 -6.40
CA GLU A 28 5.70 -2.69 -6.85
C GLU A 28 6.00 -1.35 -7.53
N ARG A 29 7.27 -0.94 -7.68
CA ARG A 29 7.59 0.32 -8.38
C ARG A 29 7.12 0.33 -9.83
N CYS A 30 7.38 -0.76 -10.54
CA CYS A 30 7.00 -0.92 -11.94
C CYS A 30 5.47 -0.96 -12.09
N VAL A 31 4.95 -0.19 -13.03
CA VAL A 31 3.53 -0.19 -13.38
C VAL A 31 3.25 -1.32 -14.35
N SER A 32 2.28 -2.18 -14.03
CA SER A 32 1.93 -3.36 -14.83
C SER A 32 0.80 -3.10 -15.84
N SER A 33 0.02 -2.03 -15.68
CA SER A 33 -1.10 -1.72 -16.56
C SER A 33 -1.54 -0.24 -16.51
N GLU A 34 -2.23 0.23 -17.55
CA GLU A 34 -2.84 1.58 -17.55
C GLU A 34 -3.86 1.75 -16.42
N ARG A 35 -4.62 0.70 -16.10
CA ARG A 35 -5.60 0.71 -15.00
C ARG A 35 -4.91 0.95 -13.65
N GLU A 36 -3.74 0.37 -13.44
CA GLU A 36 -2.93 0.61 -12.27
C GLU A 36 -2.40 2.05 -12.26
N GLN A 37 -1.87 2.53 -13.39
CA GLN A 37 -1.40 3.90 -13.52
C GLN A 37 -2.50 4.92 -13.17
N GLN A 38 -3.72 4.71 -13.67
CA GLN A 38 -4.88 5.55 -13.37
C GLN A 38 -5.22 5.53 -11.88
N ARG A 39 -5.12 4.37 -11.22
CA ARG A 39 -5.37 4.26 -9.77
C ARG A 39 -4.32 5.00 -8.96
N ARG A 40 -3.03 4.91 -9.29
CA ARG A 40 -1.96 5.62 -8.57
C ARG A 40 -2.11 7.14 -8.60
N ARG A 41 -2.73 7.69 -9.64
CA ARG A 41 -3.04 9.14 -9.72
C ARG A 41 -4.11 9.60 -8.73
N VAL A 42 -4.98 8.70 -8.28
CA VAL A 42 -6.15 9.04 -7.46
C VAL A 42 -5.99 8.55 -6.01
N TYR A 43 -5.29 7.44 -5.82
CA TYR A 43 -5.13 6.77 -4.54
C TYR A 43 -3.73 6.98 -3.97
N GLU A 44 -3.61 7.02 -2.65
CA GLU A 44 -2.30 6.94 -2.00
C GLU A 44 -1.81 5.49 -2.04
N VAL A 45 -0.87 5.21 -2.95
CA VAL A 45 -0.27 3.89 -3.14
C VAL A 45 1.19 3.95 -2.69
N TYR A 46 1.62 2.93 -1.97
CA TYR A 46 2.97 2.84 -1.42
C TYR A 46 3.72 1.64 -1.98
N ASP A 47 5.04 1.75 -2.00
CA ASP A 47 5.94 0.65 -2.31
C ASP A 47 5.76 -0.49 -1.29
N VAL A 48 5.84 -1.74 -1.75
CA VAL A 48 5.84 -2.94 -0.89
C VAL A 48 6.95 -2.90 0.17
N GLU A 49 8.05 -2.19 -0.08
CA GLU A 49 9.13 -2.00 0.89
C GLU A 49 8.67 -1.31 2.19
N LEU A 50 7.63 -0.47 2.15
CA LEU A 50 7.08 0.13 3.38
C LEU A 50 6.61 -0.94 4.36
N LEU A 51 5.97 -2.00 3.86
CA LEU A 51 5.51 -3.11 4.71
C LEU A 51 6.68 -3.92 5.27
N ARG A 52 7.75 -4.09 4.49
CA ARG A 52 8.96 -4.79 4.92
C ARG A 52 9.71 -4.01 6.00
N GLU A 53 9.85 -2.69 5.82
CA GLU A 53 10.44 -1.82 6.85
C GLU A 53 9.58 -1.83 8.12
N ALA A 54 8.27 -1.60 7.99
CA ALA A 54 7.35 -1.53 9.12
C ALA A 54 7.31 -2.85 9.92
N ALA A 55 7.48 -3.99 9.27
CA ALA A 55 7.62 -5.27 9.96
C ALA A 55 8.79 -5.29 10.94
N CYS A 56 9.91 -4.68 10.56
CA CYS A 56 11.15 -4.65 11.34
C CYS A 56 11.15 -3.52 12.38
N THR A 57 10.63 -2.35 12.03
CA THR A 57 10.74 -1.12 12.84
C THR A 57 9.49 -0.81 13.66
N GLN A 58 8.35 -1.44 13.33
CA GLN A 58 7.03 -1.09 13.87
C GLN A 58 6.60 0.36 13.56
N GLU A 59 7.18 0.98 12.51
CA GLU A 59 6.85 2.33 12.07
C GLU A 59 6.36 2.38 10.61
N LEU A 60 5.35 3.21 10.34
CA LEU A 60 4.82 3.43 8.99
C LEU A 60 5.33 4.76 8.41
N ARG A 61 6.49 4.73 7.72
CA ARG A 61 7.11 5.90 7.09
C ARG A 61 6.52 6.22 5.71
N ARG A 62 5.22 6.55 5.69
CA ARG A 62 4.41 6.77 4.46
C ARG A 62 5.03 7.71 3.44
N SER A 63 5.62 8.82 3.88
CA SER A 63 6.23 9.82 2.98
C SER A 63 7.44 9.29 2.20
N ALA A 64 8.18 8.34 2.76
CA ALA A 64 9.39 7.79 2.14
C ALA A 64 9.08 6.78 1.01
N TYR A 65 7.88 6.19 1.03
CA TYR A 65 7.52 5.07 0.15
C TYR A 65 6.30 5.35 -0.72
N ARG A 66 5.77 6.58 -0.73
CA ARG A 66 4.65 6.94 -1.62
C ARG A 66 5.09 6.87 -3.07
N LEU A 67 4.35 6.12 -3.88
CA LEU A 67 4.56 6.03 -5.32
C LEU A 67 3.82 7.17 -6.04
N GLN A 68 4.42 7.66 -7.11
CA GLN A 68 3.83 8.67 -8.02
C GLN A 68 3.07 8.01 -9.17
#